data_AF-A0A1Z3U673-F1
#
_entry.id   AF-A0A1Z3U673-F1
#
_cell.length_a   1.000
_cell.length_b   1.000
_cell.length_c   1.000
_cell.angle_alpha   90.00
_cell.angle_beta   90.00
_cell.angle_gamma   90.00
#
_symmetry.space_group_name_H-M   'P 1'
#
loop_
_entity.id
_entity.type
_entity.pdbx_description
1 polymer ?
#
loop_
_entity_poly.entity_id
_entity_poly.type
_entity_poly.pdbx_seq_one_letter_code
_entity_poly.pdbx_strand_id
1 'polypeptide(L)'
;MDTENFIQRWQSARGGAERANYLQQHYRNRAEHPAEPILKAFGNIQQKDAVLTWDGYEIANLPSVVKRYAIGRDLVGRAEERFIIDFYGLEERAARTQYPSLFQIVLDRVKPQRDLVNREKTRDNFWIYAEPRSRMRSALEGLSRFVATCRTSKHRIFSFLDGDILADAKIIAIALEDASSLAIVSSSIHALWAMRTGAMLEDRPNYNHSECFGKFPFPDPCDLARSALRDLGEELDATRKTVQAEHPDLTLTSLYNVLEKIRAGTPLDAKDQNVKERGRVLILKDLHDQIDRATADAYGWPHDLSDEQILERLVALNAERAAEEAAGHVRWLRPNYQIPRFAKTASKTSGALDLGDNVVAFDRSLPVFPKDKSEQPLAIRAVLERSGRAMDAIEIARAFKAGGKRIEPRVIQALYTLVRYGWITPLSDGRFAARRAA
;
A
#
# COMPACT_ATOMS: atom_id res chain seq x y z
N MET A 1 -14.77 -22.48 -24.42
CA MET A 1 -15.75 -22.43 -23.32
C MET A 1 -16.16 -20.96 -23.17
N ASP A 2 -17.45 -20.68 -23.09
CA ASP A 2 -18.06 -19.36 -23.27
C ASP A 2 -17.57 -18.32 -22.24
N THR A 3 -17.18 -17.13 -22.70
CA THR A 3 -16.69 -15.99 -21.90
C THR A 3 -17.67 -15.60 -20.80
N GLU A 4 -18.97 -15.81 -21.03
CA GLU A 4 -20.02 -15.61 -20.03
C GLU A 4 -19.92 -16.58 -18.84
N ASN A 5 -19.44 -17.80 -19.08
CA ASN A 5 -19.30 -18.86 -18.07
C ASN A 5 -18.14 -18.58 -17.09
N PHE A 6 -17.07 -17.91 -17.56
CA PHE A 6 -15.98 -17.42 -16.70
C PHE A 6 -16.45 -16.30 -15.76
N ILE A 7 -17.17 -15.32 -16.31
CA ILE A 7 -17.71 -14.20 -15.53
C ILE A 7 -18.73 -14.71 -14.50
N GLN A 8 -19.60 -15.65 -14.87
CA GLN A 8 -20.54 -16.27 -13.94
C GLN A 8 -19.85 -17.04 -12.82
N ARG A 9 -18.82 -17.86 -13.12
CA ARG A 9 -18.06 -18.61 -12.11
C ARG A 9 -17.26 -17.69 -11.18
N TRP A 10 -16.77 -16.56 -11.68
CA TRP A 10 -16.06 -15.55 -10.90
C TRP A 10 -17.01 -14.71 -10.03
N GLN A 11 -18.16 -14.29 -10.56
CA GLN A 11 -19.18 -13.51 -9.84
C GLN A 11 -19.92 -14.34 -8.77
N SER A 12 -20.13 -15.64 -9.00
CA SER A 12 -20.77 -16.53 -8.02
C SER A 12 -19.88 -16.86 -6.81
N ALA A 13 -18.56 -16.58 -6.89
CA ALA A 13 -17.61 -16.90 -5.83
C ALA A 13 -17.48 -15.82 -4.73
N ARG A 14 -17.93 -14.56 -4.93
CA ARG A 14 -18.02 -13.55 -3.86
C ARG A 14 -19.07 -12.46 -4.12
N GLY A 15 -19.88 -12.19 -3.09
CA GLY A 15 -20.90 -11.15 -3.07
C GLY A 15 -20.35 -9.73 -3.21
N GLY A 16 -20.91 -9.02 -4.19
CA GLY A 16 -21.26 -7.59 -4.19
C GLY A 16 -20.26 -6.56 -3.65
N ALA A 17 -19.71 -5.75 -4.54
CA ALA A 17 -19.87 -4.29 -4.50
C ALA A 17 -19.30 -3.65 -5.78
N GLU A 18 -20.20 -3.21 -6.65
CA GLU A 18 -19.93 -2.22 -7.68
C GLU A 18 -19.24 -0.99 -7.06
N ARG A 19 -18.11 -0.55 -7.63
CA ARG A 19 -17.56 0.77 -7.35
C ARG A 19 -17.31 1.50 -8.65
N ALA A 20 -18.28 2.33 -9.00
CA ALA A 20 -18.18 3.34 -10.03
C ALA A 20 -16.96 4.24 -9.77
N ASN A 21 -16.27 4.59 -10.86
CA ASN A 21 -15.18 5.55 -10.89
C ASN A 21 -15.67 6.92 -10.38
N TYR A 22 -14.86 7.64 -9.60
CA TYR A 22 -15.18 8.97 -9.04
C TYR A 22 -15.68 9.95 -10.12
N LEU A 23 -15.11 9.89 -11.32
CA LEU A 23 -15.53 10.71 -12.47
C LEU A 23 -16.91 10.31 -13.01
N GLN A 24 -17.22 9.00 -13.08
CA GLN A 24 -18.55 8.52 -13.47
C GLN A 24 -19.62 8.88 -12.43
N GLN A 25 -19.28 8.87 -11.15
CA GLN A 25 -20.18 9.31 -10.08
C GLN A 25 -20.40 10.83 -10.09
N HIS A 26 -19.41 11.61 -10.52
CA HIS A 26 -19.53 13.07 -10.65
C HIS A 26 -20.54 13.47 -11.73
N TYR A 27 -20.40 12.94 -12.95
CA TYR A 27 -21.29 13.27 -14.07
C TYR A 27 -22.71 12.72 -13.93
N ARG A 28 -22.91 11.69 -13.10
CA ARG A 28 -24.26 11.22 -12.74
C ARG A 28 -25.02 12.19 -11.82
N ASN A 29 -24.29 12.93 -10.98
CA ASN A 29 -24.87 13.73 -9.91
C ASN A 29 -24.76 15.24 -10.14
N ARG A 30 -24.04 15.67 -11.18
CA ARG A 30 -23.76 17.07 -11.50
C ARG A 30 -23.70 17.25 -13.01
N ALA A 31 -24.29 18.35 -13.51
CA ALA A 31 -24.28 18.72 -14.93
C ALA A 31 -23.00 19.47 -15.35
N GLU A 32 -22.17 19.87 -14.39
CA GLU A 32 -20.94 20.62 -14.62
C GLU A 32 -19.73 19.70 -14.57
N HIS A 33 -18.72 19.99 -15.40
CA HIS A 33 -17.45 19.28 -15.40
C HIS A 33 -16.74 19.51 -14.06
N PRO A 34 -16.16 18.49 -13.40
CA PRO A 34 -15.34 18.72 -12.21
C PRO A 34 -14.20 19.66 -12.60
N ALA A 35 -13.94 20.67 -11.77
CA ALA A 35 -12.80 21.56 -11.95
C ALA A 35 -11.50 20.74 -11.77
N GLU A 36 -10.96 20.27 -12.89
CA GLU A 36 -9.69 19.56 -13.02
C GLU A 36 -8.98 20.04 -14.30
N PRO A 37 -7.65 19.91 -14.35
CA PRO A 37 -6.64 20.74 -13.71
C PRO A 37 -6.30 21.98 -14.57
N ILE A 38 -6.00 23.13 -13.96
CA ILE A 38 -5.29 24.20 -14.67
C ILE A 38 -3.80 23.93 -14.57
N LEU A 39 -3.19 23.45 -15.65
CA LEU A 39 -1.88 23.93 -16.13
C LEU A 39 -1.80 23.73 -17.65
N LYS A 40 -1.65 24.84 -18.40
CA LYS A 40 -1.10 24.84 -19.77
C LYS A 40 0.21 25.66 -19.80
N ALA A 41 1.30 24.96 -20.14
CA ALA A 41 2.47 25.30 -20.99
C ALA A 41 2.77 26.79 -21.33
N PHE A 42 3.98 27.36 -21.31
CA PHE A 42 5.39 27.11 -20.94
C PHE A 42 6.03 28.53 -20.83
N GLY A 43 7.21 28.81 -20.30
CA GLY A 43 8.33 27.97 -19.90
C GLY A 43 9.29 28.78 -19.04
N ASN A 44 10.19 28.06 -18.38
CA ASN A 44 11.22 28.55 -17.47
C ASN A 44 10.67 28.76 -16.04
N ILE A 45 10.56 27.63 -15.29
CA ILE A 45 10.25 27.49 -13.84
C ILE A 45 8.74 27.49 -13.49
N GLN A 46 8.24 26.45 -12.78
CA GLN A 46 6.85 26.35 -12.29
C GLN A 46 6.70 25.70 -10.89
N GLN A 47 5.70 26.24 -10.16
CA GLN A 47 5.26 26.02 -8.78
C GLN A 47 4.71 24.60 -8.50
N LYS A 48 5.04 23.98 -7.35
CA LYS A 48 4.41 22.74 -6.85
C LYS A 48 4.19 22.75 -5.33
N ASP A 49 3.12 22.07 -4.93
CA ASP A 49 2.69 21.82 -3.55
C ASP A 49 3.69 20.87 -2.85
N ALA A 50 4.44 21.40 -1.89
CA ALA A 50 5.43 20.69 -1.04
C ALA A 50 6.55 19.88 -1.75
N VAL A 51 6.80 20.10 -3.03
CA VAL A 51 7.98 19.55 -3.74
C VAL A 51 9.02 20.65 -3.86
N LEU A 52 10.18 20.45 -3.21
CA LEU A 52 11.32 21.37 -3.35
C LEU A 52 12.11 21.02 -4.62
N THR A 53 12.37 22.02 -5.45
CA THR A 53 13.47 21.95 -6.44
C THR A 53 14.78 22.06 -5.67
N TRP A 54 15.69 21.11 -5.92
CA TRP A 54 16.99 20.96 -5.26
C TRP A 54 17.75 22.29 -5.13
N ASP A 55 18.11 22.68 -3.91
CA ASP A 55 18.81 23.92 -3.52
C ASP A 55 20.22 23.66 -2.95
N GLY A 56 20.78 22.47 -3.13
CA GLY A 56 22.18 22.17 -2.81
C GLY A 56 22.45 21.41 -1.50
N TYR A 57 21.45 20.75 -0.89
CA TYR A 57 21.74 19.80 0.20
C TYR A 57 22.48 18.56 -0.34
N GLU A 58 23.52 18.13 0.38
CA GLU A 58 24.10 16.80 0.17
C GLU A 58 23.04 15.75 0.50
N ILE A 59 22.74 14.86 -0.45
CA ILE A 59 21.77 13.77 -0.27
C ILE A 59 22.16 12.89 0.93
N ALA A 60 23.46 12.75 1.18
CA ALA A 60 24.01 12.03 2.32
C ALA A 60 23.68 12.67 3.68
N ASN A 61 23.26 13.94 3.72
CA ASN A 61 23.01 14.71 4.93
C ASN A 61 21.67 15.47 4.89
N LEU A 62 20.63 14.83 4.34
CA LEU A 62 19.28 15.40 4.36
C LEU A 62 18.70 15.39 5.79
N PRO A 63 17.98 16.46 6.20
CA PRO A 63 17.21 16.43 7.43
C PRO A 63 16.27 15.22 7.45
N SER A 64 16.07 14.58 8.61
CA SER A 64 15.29 13.33 8.71
C SER A 64 13.84 13.43 8.19
N VAL A 65 13.29 14.65 8.17
CA VAL A 65 11.95 15.01 7.69
C VAL A 65 11.90 15.35 6.19
N VAL A 66 13.04 15.35 5.49
CA VAL A 66 13.11 15.49 4.04
C VAL A 66 13.30 14.11 3.44
N LYS A 67 12.34 13.67 2.62
CA LYS A 67 12.31 12.32 2.06
C LYS A 67 12.44 12.37 0.54
N ARG A 68 13.19 11.42 -0.03
CA ARG A 68 13.19 11.17 -1.47
C ARG A 68 11.78 10.77 -1.91
N TYR A 69 11.37 11.24 -3.08
CA TYR A 69 10.02 11.05 -3.59
C TYR A 69 10.05 10.63 -5.05
N ALA A 70 9.31 9.56 -5.37
CA ALA A 70 9.17 9.07 -6.73
C ALA A 70 7.72 9.17 -7.19
N ILE A 71 7.55 9.59 -8.45
CA ILE A 71 6.29 9.53 -9.18
C ILE A 71 6.37 8.46 -10.27
N GLY A 72 5.22 8.02 -10.80
CA GLY A 72 5.19 6.98 -11.83
C GLY A 72 6.09 7.23 -13.05
N ARG A 73 6.40 8.48 -13.41
CA ARG A 73 7.35 8.80 -14.49
C ARG A 73 8.78 8.32 -14.19
N ASP A 74 9.19 8.35 -12.93
CA ASP A 74 10.55 7.97 -12.52
C ASP A 74 10.77 6.45 -12.60
N LEU A 75 9.69 5.66 -12.56
CA LEU A 75 9.78 4.21 -12.74
C LEU A 75 9.99 3.80 -14.18
N VAL A 76 9.49 4.59 -15.15
CA VAL A 76 9.47 4.19 -16.56
C VAL A 76 10.40 5.00 -17.44
N GLY A 77 10.87 6.17 -16.99
CA GLY A 77 11.79 7.03 -17.72
C GLY A 77 12.99 7.41 -16.87
N ARG A 78 13.66 8.49 -17.25
CA ARG A 78 14.71 9.08 -16.42
C ARG A 78 14.13 9.49 -15.07
N ALA A 79 14.65 8.89 -14.00
CA ALA A 79 14.32 9.30 -12.65
C ALA A 79 14.86 10.72 -12.39
N GLU A 80 13.97 11.61 -11.95
CA GLU A 80 14.37 12.92 -11.44
C GLU A 80 14.39 12.86 -9.93
N GLU A 81 15.42 13.45 -9.33
CA GLU A 81 15.50 13.59 -7.89
C GLU A 81 14.43 14.59 -7.41
N ARG A 82 13.49 14.09 -6.61
CA ARG A 82 12.47 14.91 -5.96
C ARG A 82 12.48 14.65 -4.47
N PHE A 83 12.18 15.70 -3.73
CA PHE A 83 12.15 15.68 -2.28
C PHE A 83 10.84 16.26 -1.78
N ILE A 84 10.34 15.69 -0.69
CA ILE A 84 9.17 16.20 0.02
C ILE A 84 9.49 16.45 1.49
N ILE A 85 8.86 17.49 2.05
CA ILE A 85 8.84 17.72 3.49
C ILE A 85 7.76 16.83 4.09
N ASP A 86 8.16 15.95 5.00
CA ASP A 86 7.33 14.94 5.62
C ASP A 86 7.53 14.92 7.13
N PHE A 87 6.68 15.66 7.84
CA PHE A 87 6.64 15.69 9.30
C PHE A 87 5.83 14.54 9.91
N TYR A 88 5.61 13.44 9.18
CA TYR A 88 4.89 12.28 9.71
C TYR A 88 5.54 11.75 11.00
N GLY A 89 4.71 11.58 12.04
CA GLY A 89 5.16 11.14 13.37
C GLY A 89 5.56 12.27 14.32
N LEU A 90 5.62 13.53 13.85
CA LEU A 90 5.88 14.68 14.70
C LEU A 90 4.60 15.46 15.04
N GLU A 91 4.51 15.90 16.29
CA GLU A 91 3.57 16.93 16.70
C GLU A 91 3.96 18.30 16.12
N GLU A 92 2.99 19.19 15.93
CA GLU A 92 3.22 20.53 15.36
C GLU A 92 4.34 21.30 16.06
N ARG A 93 4.31 21.31 17.40
CA ARG A 93 5.32 22.00 18.21
C ARG A 93 6.71 21.41 17.97
N ALA A 94 6.83 20.09 17.88
CA ALA A 94 8.11 19.43 17.61
C ALA A 94 8.61 19.77 16.20
N ALA A 95 7.74 19.66 15.18
CA ALA A 95 8.07 20.03 13.80
C ALA A 95 8.57 21.49 13.71
N ARG A 96 7.85 22.42 14.35
CA ARG A 96 8.20 23.85 14.36
C ARG A 96 9.49 24.17 15.13
N THR A 97 9.74 23.50 16.24
CA THR A 97 10.92 23.79 17.09
C THR A 97 12.19 23.12 16.60
N GLN A 98 12.08 21.89 16.07
CA GLN A 98 13.23 21.13 15.57
C GLN A 98 13.59 21.51 14.12
N TYR A 99 12.60 21.88 13.31
CA TYR A 99 12.78 22.19 11.89
C TYR A 99 12.13 23.53 11.49
N PRO A 100 12.49 24.66 12.13
CA PRO A 100 11.81 25.94 11.95
C PRO A 100 11.78 26.42 10.50
N SER A 101 12.89 26.29 9.76
CA SER A 101 12.97 26.73 8.36
C SER A 101 12.08 25.90 7.42
N LEU A 102 12.00 24.58 7.62
CA LEU A 102 11.12 23.71 6.83
C LEU A 102 9.65 23.91 7.21
N PHE A 103 9.39 24.15 8.49
CA PHE A 103 8.05 24.44 8.97
C PHE A 103 7.52 25.79 8.43
N GLN A 104 8.40 26.80 8.30
CA GLN A 104 8.06 28.08 7.65
C GLN A 104 7.58 27.87 6.20
N ILE A 105 8.23 27.01 5.42
CA ILE A 105 7.80 26.67 4.05
C ILE A 105 6.39 26.07 4.04
N VAL A 106 6.10 25.18 4.99
CA VAL A 106 4.77 24.57 5.14
C VAL A 106 3.72 25.63 5.50
N LEU A 107 4.03 26.57 6.38
CA LEU A 107 3.13 27.68 6.72
C LEU A 107 2.85 28.59 5.51
N ASP A 108 3.88 28.92 4.73
CA ASP A 108 3.74 29.87 3.62
C ASP A 108 3.06 29.26 2.38
N ARG A 109 3.33 27.97 2.11
CA ARG A 109 2.93 27.34 0.84
C ARG A 109 1.83 26.30 0.98
N VAL A 110 1.82 25.53 2.07
CA VAL A 110 0.90 24.39 2.25
C VAL A 110 -0.33 24.81 3.05
N LYS A 111 -0.15 25.53 4.16
CA LYS A 111 -1.25 25.91 5.05
C LYS A 111 -2.36 26.70 4.34
N PRO A 112 -2.09 27.72 3.49
CA PRO A 112 -3.16 28.50 2.85
C PRO A 112 -4.06 27.62 1.98
N GLN A 113 -3.49 26.61 1.32
CA GLN A 113 -4.27 25.65 0.53
C GLN A 113 -5.01 24.65 1.41
N ARG A 114 -4.42 24.21 2.53
CA ARG A 114 -5.05 23.27 3.48
C ARG A 114 -6.22 23.91 4.23
N ASP A 115 -6.17 25.20 4.50
CA ASP A 115 -7.27 25.95 5.12
C ASP A 115 -8.56 25.92 4.27
N LEU A 116 -8.43 25.77 2.95
CA LEU A 116 -9.55 25.65 2.01
C LEU A 116 -10.15 24.23 1.94
N VAL A 117 -9.50 23.23 2.55
CA VAL A 117 -9.96 21.83 2.49
C VAL A 117 -11.05 21.58 3.53
N ASN A 118 -12.20 21.07 3.08
CA ASN A 118 -13.35 20.77 3.96
C ASN A 118 -13.05 19.72 5.05
N ARG A 119 -12.09 18.83 4.81
CA ARG A 119 -11.75 17.76 5.75
C ARG A 119 -10.91 18.31 6.90
N GLU A 120 -11.55 18.48 8.05
CA GLU A 120 -10.96 18.97 9.31
C GLU A 120 -9.60 18.34 9.62
N LYS A 121 -9.47 17.00 9.58
CA LYS A 121 -8.19 16.33 9.84
C LYS A 121 -7.04 16.83 8.96
N THR A 122 -7.30 17.12 7.69
CA THR A 122 -6.27 17.59 6.74
C THR A 122 -5.93 19.06 6.95
N ARG A 123 -6.93 19.87 7.33
CA ARG A 123 -6.76 21.29 7.65
C ARG A 123 -6.02 21.49 8.97
N ASP A 124 -6.47 20.80 10.01
CA ASP A 124 -5.98 20.96 11.37
C ASP A 124 -4.61 20.31 11.58
N ASN A 125 -4.22 19.35 10.71
CA ASN A 125 -2.89 18.76 10.68
C ASN A 125 -2.15 19.15 9.39
N PHE A 126 -2.21 20.41 8.99
CA PHE A 126 -1.67 20.90 7.71
C PHE A 126 -0.17 20.60 7.50
N TRP A 127 0.59 20.40 8.58
CA TRP A 127 2.01 20.05 8.53
C TRP A 127 2.28 18.58 8.20
N ILE A 128 1.26 17.72 8.27
CA ILE A 128 1.36 16.31 7.90
C ILE A 128 0.83 16.14 6.49
N TYR A 129 1.50 15.30 5.70
CA TYR A 129 1.04 14.94 4.36
C TYR A 129 -0.38 14.34 4.41
N ALA A 130 -1.25 14.78 3.50
CA ALA A 130 -2.64 14.35 3.45
C ALA A 130 -2.72 12.83 3.21
N GLU A 131 -3.44 12.11 4.07
CA GLU A 131 -3.41 10.63 4.15
C GLU A 131 -1.99 10.09 4.38
N PRO A 132 -1.54 9.93 5.64
CA PRO A 132 -0.14 9.63 5.96
C PRO A 132 0.35 8.24 5.53
N ARG A 133 -0.52 7.41 4.94
CA ARG A 133 -0.21 6.04 4.47
C ARG A 133 0.53 5.18 5.52
N SER A 134 0.11 5.26 6.78
CA SER A 134 0.74 4.55 7.90
C SER A 134 0.90 3.04 7.67
N ARG A 135 -0.07 2.37 7.02
CA ARG A 135 0.03 0.95 6.65
C ARG A 135 1.18 0.68 5.68
N MET A 136 1.36 1.52 4.66
CA MET A 136 2.46 1.41 3.70
C MET A 136 3.80 1.63 4.40
N ARG A 137 3.91 2.71 5.19
CA ARG A 137 5.14 3.05 5.93
C ARG A 137 5.56 1.92 6.86
N SER A 138 4.63 1.37 7.64
CA SER A 138 4.92 0.23 8.52
C SER A 138 5.32 -1.03 7.74
N ALA A 139 4.77 -1.25 6.55
CA ALA A 139 5.13 -2.40 5.72
C ALA A 139 6.54 -2.29 5.10
N LEU A 140 6.97 -1.07 4.77
CA LEU A 140 8.28 -0.75 4.21
C LEU A 140 9.37 -0.59 5.27
N GLU A 141 9.00 -0.45 6.54
CA GLU A 141 9.94 -0.29 7.64
C GLU A 141 10.97 -1.43 7.69
N GLY A 142 12.25 -1.07 7.72
CA GLY A 142 13.37 -2.00 7.75
C GLY A 142 13.76 -2.62 6.40
N LEU A 143 13.02 -2.35 5.31
CA LEU A 143 13.38 -2.81 3.98
C LEU A 143 14.45 -1.89 3.36
N SER A 144 15.47 -2.49 2.75
CA SER A 144 16.48 -1.74 1.99
C SER A 144 15.94 -1.22 0.65
N ARG A 145 14.97 -1.95 0.08
CA ARG A 145 14.29 -1.65 -1.18
C ARG A 145 12.94 -2.35 -1.23
N PHE A 146 12.08 -1.96 -2.16
CA PHE A 146 10.78 -2.59 -2.37
C PHE A 146 10.39 -2.61 -3.84
N VAL A 147 9.58 -3.59 -4.23
CA VAL A 147 9.05 -3.67 -5.60
C VAL A 147 8.00 -2.58 -5.82
N ALA A 148 8.11 -1.86 -6.93
CA ALA A 148 7.22 -0.78 -7.31
C ALA A 148 6.69 -0.98 -8.73
N THR A 149 5.47 -0.50 -8.97
CA THR A 149 4.88 -0.51 -10.31
C THR A 149 3.83 0.61 -10.45
N CYS A 150 3.74 1.23 -11.63
CA CYS A 150 2.73 2.24 -11.92
C CYS A 150 1.32 1.64 -11.85
N ARG A 151 0.32 2.38 -11.40
CA ARG A 151 -1.07 1.88 -11.34
C ARG A 151 -1.66 1.73 -12.74
N THR A 152 -1.52 2.74 -13.60
CA THR A 152 -1.95 2.70 -15.00
C THR A 152 -0.72 2.71 -15.88
N SER A 153 -0.58 1.70 -16.76
CA SER A 153 0.54 1.63 -17.71
C SER A 153 0.17 0.73 -18.89
N LYS A 154 0.65 1.06 -20.09
CA LYS A 154 0.52 0.19 -21.27
C LYS A 154 1.22 -1.15 -21.04
N HIS A 155 2.46 -1.08 -20.54
CA HIS A 155 3.28 -2.25 -20.23
C HIS A 155 3.30 -2.47 -18.73
N ARG A 156 3.13 -3.72 -18.30
CA ARG A 156 3.22 -4.06 -16.89
C ARG A 156 4.68 -4.26 -16.49
N ILE A 157 5.23 -3.26 -15.80
CA ILE A 157 6.64 -3.23 -15.42
C ILE A 157 6.73 -3.12 -13.92
N PHE A 158 7.55 -3.99 -13.32
CA PHE A 158 7.91 -3.98 -11.90
C PHE A 158 9.39 -3.67 -11.78
N SER A 159 9.79 -2.87 -10.80
CA SER A 159 11.20 -2.49 -10.57
C SER A 159 11.43 -2.20 -9.10
N PHE A 160 12.67 -2.25 -8.63
CA PHE A 160 13.00 -1.88 -7.26
C PHE A 160 13.15 -0.37 -7.08
N LEU A 161 12.51 0.17 -6.05
CA LEU A 161 12.83 1.47 -5.45
C LEU A 161 13.54 1.27 -4.11
N ASP A 162 14.44 2.19 -3.76
CA ASP A 162 15.13 2.20 -2.47
C ASP A 162 14.13 2.42 -1.32
N GLY A 163 14.40 1.83 -0.15
CA GLY A 163 13.50 1.79 1.00
C GLY A 163 13.19 3.14 1.65
N ASP A 164 14.01 4.15 1.41
CA ASP A 164 13.85 5.53 1.88
C ASP A 164 13.06 6.42 0.89
N ILE A 165 12.72 5.90 -0.30
CA ILE A 165 11.90 6.61 -1.29
C ILE A 165 10.41 6.47 -0.93
N LEU A 166 9.72 7.61 -0.83
CA LEU A 166 8.28 7.66 -0.74
C LEU A 166 7.64 7.63 -2.14
N ALA A 167 6.75 6.68 -2.34
CA ALA A 167 6.06 6.46 -3.61
C ALA A 167 4.77 7.30 -3.70
N ASP A 168 4.52 7.91 -4.86
CA ASP A 168 3.27 8.64 -5.13
C ASP A 168 2.03 7.72 -5.16
N ALA A 169 0.83 8.30 -5.09
CA ALA A 169 -0.43 7.55 -5.08
C ALA A 169 -0.68 6.70 -6.35
N LYS A 170 -0.02 7.02 -7.47
CA LYS A 170 -0.04 6.28 -8.73
C LYS A 170 1.04 5.22 -8.81
N ILE A 171 1.90 5.07 -7.81
CA ILE A 171 2.78 3.91 -7.66
C ILE A 171 2.16 2.95 -6.65
N ILE A 172 2.15 1.67 -6.98
CA ILE A 172 1.86 0.59 -6.04
C ILE A 172 3.19 0.13 -5.46
N ALA A 173 3.38 0.39 -4.16
CA ALA A 173 4.51 -0.15 -3.39
C ALA A 173 4.15 -1.55 -2.87
N ILE A 174 4.90 -2.54 -3.31
CA ILE A 174 4.81 -3.94 -2.89
C ILE A 174 5.98 -4.17 -1.95
N ALA A 175 5.69 -4.33 -0.66
CA ALA A 175 6.68 -4.42 0.40
C ALA A 175 7.41 -5.78 0.43
N LEU A 176 8.07 -6.14 -0.67
CA LEU A 176 8.95 -7.29 -0.88
C LEU A 176 10.31 -6.76 -1.37
N GLU A 177 11.40 -7.19 -0.74
CA GLU A 177 12.78 -6.76 -1.09
C GLU A 177 13.56 -7.82 -1.88
N ASP A 178 12.98 -9.02 -2.00
CA ASP A 178 13.58 -10.20 -2.59
C ASP A 178 13.36 -10.23 -4.12
N ALA A 179 14.46 -10.38 -4.88
CA ALA A 179 14.40 -10.38 -6.33
C ALA A 179 13.66 -11.61 -6.91
N SER A 180 13.53 -12.71 -6.16
CA SER A 180 12.72 -13.85 -6.61
C SER A 180 11.26 -13.45 -6.78
N SER A 181 10.75 -12.57 -5.90
CA SER A 181 9.41 -12.03 -6.03
C SER A 181 9.29 -11.05 -7.19
N LEU A 182 10.33 -10.25 -7.44
CA LEU A 182 10.38 -9.37 -8.61
C LEU A 182 10.30 -10.17 -9.92
N ALA A 183 11.03 -11.28 -10.02
CA ALA A 183 11.00 -12.17 -11.18
C ALA A 183 9.59 -12.76 -11.38
N ILE A 184 8.99 -13.34 -10.32
CA ILE A 184 7.64 -13.92 -10.39
C ILE A 184 6.62 -12.88 -10.89
N VAL A 185 6.59 -11.67 -10.31
CA VAL A 185 5.65 -10.63 -10.77
C VAL A 185 6.00 -10.05 -12.14
N SER A 186 7.22 -10.24 -12.62
CA SER A 186 7.63 -9.82 -13.97
C SER A 186 7.33 -10.85 -15.05
N SER A 187 6.95 -12.08 -14.68
CA SER A 187 6.62 -13.17 -15.61
C SER A 187 5.37 -12.90 -16.44
N SER A 188 5.27 -13.56 -17.59
CA SER A 188 4.07 -13.60 -18.43
C SER A 188 2.87 -14.21 -17.70
N ILE A 189 3.09 -15.18 -16.80
CA ILE A 189 2.04 -15.77 -15.95
C ILE A 189 1.36 -14.70 -15.09
N HIS A 190 2.14 -13.86 -14.40
CA HIS A 190 1.58 -12.76 -13.60
C HIS A 190 1.01 -11.64 -14.47
N ALA A 191 1.64 -11.33 -15.61
CA ALA A 191 1.13 -10.33 -16.55
C ALA A 191 -0.26 -10.71 -17.08
N LEU A 192 -0.44 -11.99 -17.44
CA LEU A 192 -1.72 -12.55 -17.88
C LEU A 192 -2.76 -12.50 -16.76
N TRP A 193 -2.41 -12.93 -15.55
CA TRP A 193 -3.28 -12.81 -14.38
C TRP A 193 -3.72 -11.36 -14.15
N ALA A 194 -2.76 -10.43 -14.11
CA ALA A 194 -3.00 -9.03 -13.84
C ALA A 194 -3.85 -8.36 -14.93
N MET A 195 -3.70 -8.76 -16.19
CA MET A 195 -4.54 -8.30 -17.29
C MET A 195 -6.00 -8.77 -17.13
N ARG A 196 -6.21 -10.01 -16.66
CA ARG A 196 -7.56 -10.61 -16.54
C ARG A 196 -8.29 -10.19 -15.27
N THR A 197 -7.60 -10.01 -14.15
CA THR A 197 -8.19 -9.62 -12.86
C THR A 197 -8.12 -8.12 -12.59
N GLY A 198 -7.30 -7.40 -13.35
CA GLY A 198 -7.19 -5.95 -13.31
C GLY A 198 -8.41 -5.22 -13.87
N ALA A 199 -8.35 -3.89 -13.82
CA ALA A 199 -9.33 -3.03 -14.45
C ALA A 199 -8.73 -2.36 -15.69
N MET A 200 -9.57 -1.70 -16.48
CA MET A 200 -9.14 -0.79 -17.53
C MET A 200 -9.41 0.66 -17.12
N LEU A 201 -8.49 1.56 -17.45
CA LEU A 201 -8.73 3.00 -17.46
C LEU A 201 -8.68 3.45 -18.91
N GLU A 202 -9.87 3.68 -19.49
CA GLU A 202 -10.04 3.87 -20.93
C GLU A 202 -9.51 2.64 -21.69
N ASP A 203 -8.42 2.79 -22.43
CA ASP A 203 -7.74 1.76 -23.21
C ASP A 203 -6.50 1.16 -22.51
N ARG A 204 -6.17 1.65 -21.30
CA ARG A 204 -4.93 1.28 -20.60
C ARG A 204 -5.18 0.36 -19.41
N PRO A 205 -4.39 -0.72 -19.26
CA PRO A 205 -4.43 -1.57 -18.08
C PRO A 205 -4.22 -0.80 -16.77
N ASN A 206 -5.07 -1.09 -15.79
CA ASN A 206 -5.02 -0.56 -14.44
C ASN A 206 -4.83 -1.71 -13.43
N TYR A 207 -3.75 -1.64 -12.67
CA TYR A 207 -3.39 -2.66 -11.69
C TYR A 207 -3.94 -2.30 -10.32
N ASN A 208 -5.04 -2.95 -9.98
CA ASN A 208 -5.60 -2.89 -8.66
C ASN A 208 -4.87 -3.88 -7.75
N HIS A 209 -4.03 -3.37 -6.84
CA HIS A 209 -3.23 -4.19 -5.93
C HIS A 209 -4.02 -5.29 -5.20
N SER A 210 -5.27 -5.06 -4.79
CA SER A 210 -6.06 -6.08 -4.09
C SER A 210 -6.48 -7.24 -4.99
N GLU A 211 -6.73 -6.98 -6.27
CA GLU A 211 -7.21 -7.97 -7.24
C GLU A 211 -6.03 -8.63 -7.95
N CYS A 212 -5.08 -7.82 -8.43
CA CYS A 212 -3.96 -8.31 -9.21
C CYS A 212 -2.85 -8.91 -8.36
N PHE A 213 -2.48 -8.31 -7.22
CA PHE A 213 -1.43 -8.83 -6.34
C PHE A 213 -2.01 -9.65 -5.20
N GLY A 214 -3.01 -9.12 -4.50
CA GLY A 214 -3.56 -9.69 -3.27
C GLY A 214 -4.23 -11.05 -3.45
N LYS A 215 -4.70 -11.37 -4.66
CA LYS A 215 -5.32 -12.66 -5.01
C LYS A 215 -4.43 -13.52 -5.92
N PHE A 216 -3.23 -13.07 -6.26
CA PHE A 216 -2.34 -13.86 -7.10
C PHE A 216 -1.79 -15.04 -6.29
N PRO A 217 -2.04 -16.29 -6.73
CA PRO A 217 -1.54 -17.46 -6.01
C PRO A 217 -0.04 -17.63 -6.32
N PHE A 218 0.82 -17.08 -5.46
CA PHE A 218 2.27 -17.21 -5.61
C PHE A 218 2.72 -18.68 -5.60
N PRO A 219 3.71 -19.06 -6.43
CA PRO A 219 4.31 -20.38 -6.37
C PRO A 219 5.07 -20.55 -5.05
N ASP A 220 5.32 -21.80 -4.67
CA ASP A 220 6.12 -22.14 -3.48
C ASP A 220 7.38 -22.90 -3.91
N PRO A 221 8.36 -22.22 -4.54
CA PRO A 221 9.54 -22.87 -5.09
C PRO A 221 10.44 -23.42 -3.98
N CYS A 222 11.11 -24.52 -4.28
CA CYS A 222 12.27 -24.98 -3.51
C CYS A 222 13.41 -23.95 -3.57
N ASP A 223 14.38 -24.08 -2.68
CA ASP A 223 15.46 -23.08 -2.54
C ASP A 223 16.28 -22.88 -3.81
N LEU A 224 16.52 -23.95 -4.58
CA LEU A 224 17.24 -23.87 -5.86
C LEU A 224 16.49 -23.01 -6.88
N ALA A 225 15.20 -23.29 -7.10
CA ALA A 225 14.36 -22.53 -8.03
C ALA A 225 14.19 -21.07 -7.55
N ARG A 226 14.08 -20.87 -6.23
CA ARG A 226 14.03 -19.52 -5.63
C ARG A 226 15.32 -18.73 -5.86
N SER A 227 16.48 -19.38 -5.78
CA SER A 227 17.77 -18.75 -6.08
C SER A 227 17.87 -18.36 -7.55
N ALA A 228 17.51 -19.26 -8.47
CA ALA A 228 17.52 -18.96 -9.90
C ALA A 228 16.59 -17.77 -10.25
N LEU A 229 15.38 -17.74 -9.70
CA LEU A 229 14.46 -16.61 -9.85
C LEU A 229 15.03 -15.31 -9.27
N ARG A 230 15.77 -15.39 -8.16
CA ARG A 230 16.42 -14.22 -7.56
C ARG A 230 17.48 -13.65 -8.48
N ASP A 231 18.37 -14.49 -9.00
CA ASP A 231 19.47 -14.06 -9.87
C ASP A 231 18.92 -13.40 -11.16
N LEU A 232 17.90 -14.02 -11.77
CA LEU A 232 17.21 -13.45 -12.92
C LEU A 232 16.51 -12.12 -12.60
N GLY A 233 15.89 -12.01 -11.43
CA GLY A 233 15.25 -10.78 -10.97
C GLY A 233 16.24 -9.63 -10.75
N GLU A 234 17.41 -9.92 -10.17
CA GLU A 234 18.49 -8.93 -9.99
C GLU A 234 19.04 -8.49 -11.35
N GLU A 235 19.34 -9.43 -12.24
CA GLU A 235 19.89 -9.13 -13.56
C GLU A 235 18.91 -8.30 -14.40
N LEU A 236 17.61 -8.60 -14.32
CA LEU A 236 16.56 -7.84 -14.99
C LEU A 236 16.47 -6.39 -14.51
N ASP A 237 16.46 -6.17 -13.19
CA ASP A 237 16.40 -4.82 -12.61
C ASP A 237 17.68 -4.04 -12.92
N ALA A 238 18.85 -4.68 -12.78
CA ALA A 238 20.16 -4.09 -13.05
C ALA A 238 20.33 -3.73 -14.54
N THR A 239 19.91 -4.59 -15.45
CA THR A 239 19.98 -4.34 -16.90
C THR A 239 19.16 -3.11 -17.28
N ARG A 240 17.92 -3.02 -16.78
CA ARG A 240 17.05 -1.86 -17.04
C ARG A 240 17.63 -0.56 -16.50
N LYS A 241 18.13 -0.58 -15.25
CA LYS A 241 18.76 0.59 -14.62
C LYS A 241 20.03 1.02 -15.35
N THR A 242 20.86 0.07 -15.77
CA THR A 242 22.08 0.33 -16.56
C THR A 242 21.74 1.01 -17.88
N VAL A 243 20.76 0.48 -18.62
CA VAL A 243 20.30 1.08 -19.88
C VAL A 243 19.77 2.50 -19.67
N GLN A 244 18.97 2.75 -18.63
CA GLN A 244 18.46 4.09 -18.34
C GLN A 244 19.57 5.07 -17.91
N ALA A 245 20.61 4.59 -17.25
CA ALA A 245 21.76 5.40 -16.85
C ALA A 245 22.64 5.77 -18.06
N GLU A 246 22.94 4.80 -18.93
CA GLU A 246 23.74 5.00 -20.14
C GLU A 246 22.97 5.80 -21.22
N HIS A 247 21.65 5.66 -21.27
CA HIS A 247 20.79 6.26 -22.29
C HIS A 247 19.55 6.92 -21.66
N PRO A 248 19.68 8.12 -21.06
CA PRO A 248 18.58 8.79 -20.36
C PRO A 248 17.39 9.19 -21.23
N ASP A 249 17.55 9.20 -22.56
CA ASP A 249 16.48 9.39 -23.54
C ASP A 249 15.60 8.14 -23.73
N LEU A 250 16.09 6.96 -23.35
CA LEU A 250 15.33 5.71 -23.43
C LEU A 250 14.45 5.52 -22.20
N THR A 251 13.18 5.21 -22.46
CA THR A 251 12.20 4.86 -21.43
C THR A 251 11.96 3.35 -21.45
N LEU A 252 11.65 2.74 -20.30
CA LEU A 252 11.21 1.35 -20.27
C LEU A 252 9.97 1.14 -21.17
N THR A 253 9.10 2.15 -21.28
CA THR A 253 7.97 2.07 -22.21
C THR A 253 8.43 1.90 -23.67
N SER A 254 9.46 2.63 -24.11
CA SER A 254 10.02 2.46 -25.46
C SER A 254 10.74 1.12 -25.63
N LEU A 255 11.49 0.65 -24.61
CA LEU A 255 12.15 -0.67 -24.65
C LEU A 255 11.12 -1.79 -24.84
N TYR A 256 10.03 -1.75 -24.07
CA TYR A 256 8.98 -2.76 -24.13
C TYR A 256 8.10 -2.68 -25.38
N ASN A 257 7.90 -1.49 -25.95
CA ASN A 257 7.25 -1.39 -27.26
C ASN A 257 8.03 -2.15 -28.34
N VAL A 258 9.37 -2.04 -28.33
CA VAL A 258 10.23 -2.76 -29.27
C VAL A 258 10.28 -4.25 -28.94
N LEU A 259 10.32 -4.62 -27.66
CA LEU A 259 10.23 -6.02 -27.23
C LEU A 259 8.97 -6.72 -27.78
N GLU A 260 7.81 -6.07 -27.68
CA GLU A 260 6.55 -6.62 -28.20
C GLU A 260 6.58 -6.73 -29.74
N LYS A 261 7.15 -5.75 -30.45
CA LYS A 261 7.33 -5.85 -31.92
C LYS A 261 8.21 -7.05 -32.29
N ILE A 262 9.29 -7.29 -31.54
CA ILE A 262 10.19 -8.44 -31.75
C ILE A 262 9.44 -9.75 -31.50
N ARG A 263 8.68 -9.85 -30.40
CA ARG A 263 7.87 -11.04 -30.07
C ARG A 263 6.81 -11.32 -31.15
N ALA A 264 6.19 -10.27 -31.69
CA ALA A 264 5.20 -10.38 -32.75
C ALA A 264 5.80 -10.59 -34.17
N GLY A 265 7.12 -10.65 -34.33
CA GLY A 265 7.77 -10.73 -35.64
C GLY A 265 7.51 -9.51 -36.55
N THR A 266 7.15 -8.37 -35.96
CA THR A 266 6.88 -7.13 -36.70
C THR A 266 8.20 -6.51 -37.19
N PRO A 267 8.32 -6.11 -38.47
CA PRO A 267 9.51 -5.41 -38.95
C PRO A 267 9.81 -4.15 -38.14
N LEU A 268 11.08 -3.98 -37.77
CA LEU A 268 11.55 -2.83 -36.99
C LEU A 268 12.04 -1.72 -37.92
N ASP A 269 11.56 -0.49 -37.72
CA ASP A 269 12.09 0.68 -38.43
C ASP A 269 13.46 1.12 -37.88
N ALA A 270 14.08 2.13 -38.48
CA ALA A 270 15.40 2.61 -38.06
C ALA A 270 15.44 3.09 -36.59
N LYS A 271 14.33 3.65 -36.08
CA LYS A 271 14.23 4.10 -34.69
C LYS A 271 14.11 2.91 -33.75
N ASP A 272 13.28 1.92 -34.11
CA ASP A 272 13.14 0.68 -33.35
C ASP A 272 14.47 -0.10 -33.28
N GLN A 273 15.24 -0.15 -34.38
CA GLN A 273 16.56 -0.78 -34.39
C GLN A 273 17.54 -0.05 -33.45
N ASN A 274 17.55 1.28 -33.47
CA ASN A 274 18.37 2.05 -32.53
C ASN A 274 18.00 1.78 -31.07
N VAL A 275 16.70 1.72 -30.76
CA VAL A 275 16.20 1.37 -29.42
C VAL A 275 16.54 -0.08 -29.06
N LYS A 276 16.45 -1.02 -30.00
CA LYS A 276 16.81 -2.43 -29.79
C LYS A 276 18.26 -2.59 -29.37
N GLU A 277 19.18 -1.92 -30.06
CA GLU A 277 20.62 -2.00 -29.84
C GLU A 277 21.02 -1.32 -28.52
N ARG A 278 20.75 -0.01 -28.39
CA ARG A 278 21.08 0.79 -27.20
C ARG A 278 20.33 0.30 -25.96
N GLY A 279 19.09 -0.10 -26.15
CA GLY A 279 18.20 -0.57 -25.09
C GLY A 279 18.44 -2.01 -24.65
N ARG A 280 19.38 -2.73 -25.28
CA ARG A 280 19.70 -4.14 -24.99
C ARG A 280 18.44 -5.03 -25.03
N VAL A 281 17.52 -4.77 -25.96
CA VAL A 281 16.17 -5.36 -25.94
C VAL A 281 16.19 -6.89 -26.13
N LEU A 282 17.20 -7.44 -26.81
CA LEU A 282 17.35 -8.89 -26.93
C LEU A 282 17.76 -9.56 -25.61
N ILE A 283 18.58 -8.90 -24.79
CA ILE A 283 18.92 -9.37 -23.44
C ILE A 283 17.67 -9.32 -22.57
N LEU A 284 16.90 -8.22 -22.64
CA LEU A 284 15.62 -8.13 -21.93
C LEU A 284 14.65 -9.24 -22.34
N LYS A 285 14.57 -9.56 -23.64
CA LYS A 285 13.75 -10.66 -24.14
C LYS A 285 14.20 -11.99 -23.51
N ASP A 286 15.49 -12.30 -23.60
CA ASP A 286 16.02 -13.55 -23.09
C ASP A 286 15.80 -13.70 -21.57
N LEU A 287 16.02 -12.62 -20.80
CA LEU A 287 15.74 -12.61 -19.36
C LEU A 287 14.26 -12.87 -19.06
N HIS A 288 13.33 -12.27 -19.80
CA HIS A 288 11.90 -12.57 -19.64
C HIS A 288 11.58 -14.02 -19.97
N ASP A 289 12.13 -14.56 -21.06
CA ASP A 289 11.90 -15.95 -21.45
C ASP A 289 12.51 -16.95 -20.43
N GLN A 290 13.63 -16.60 -19.79
CA GLN A 290 14.20 -17.35 -18.67
C GLN A 290 13.34 -17.25 -17.41
N ILE A 291 12.86 -16.06 -17.06
CA ILE A 291 11.95 -15.84 -15.92
C ILE A 291 10.65 -16.60 -16.09
N ASP A 292 10.09 -16.63 -17.29
CA ASP A 292 8.85 -17.34 -17.60
C ASP A 292 9.00 -18.85 -17.37
N ARG A 293 10.09 -19.43 -17.88
CA ARG A 293 10.43 -20.85 -17.63
C ARG A 293 10.67 -21.15 -16.16
N ALA A 294 11.48 -20.33 -15.48
CA ALA A 294 11.76 -20.51 -14.06
C ALA A 294 10.51 -20.34 -13.18
N THR A 295 9.57 -19.47 -13.59
CA THR A 295 8.29 -19.29 -12.90
C THR A 295 7.37 -20.50 -13.13
N ALA A 296 7.30 -21.02 -14.35
CA ALA A 296 6.58 -22.26 -14.64
C ALA A 296 7.17 -23.45 -13.85
N ASP A 297 8.49 -23.57 -13.76
CA ASP A 297 9.17 -24.57 -12.92
C ASP A 297 8.82 -24.41 -11.44
N ALA A 298 8.76 -23.17 -10.94
CA ALA A 298 8.35 -22.89 -9.56
C ALA A 298 6.89 -23.31 -9.26
N TYR A 299 6.03 -23.30 -10.27
CA TYR A 299 4.67 -23.86 -10.20
C TYR A 299 4.62 -25.38 -10.44
N GLY A 300 5.70 -25.99 -10.94
CA GLY A 300 5.72 -27.38 -11.41
C GLY A 300 4.91 -27.59 -12.69
N TRP A 301 4.85 -26.58 -13.56
CA TRP A 301 4.06 -26.59 -14.79
C TRP A 301 4.93 -26.78 -16.05
N PRO A 302 4.37 -27.39 -17.11
CA PRO A 302 4.98 -27.35 -18.44
C PRO A 302 5.18 -25.92 -18.94
N HIS A 303 6.14 -25.72 -19.85
CA HIS A 303 6.48 -24.40 -20.39
C HIS A 303 5.65 -24.00 -21.62
N ASP A 304 4.90 -24.93 -22.19
CA ASP A 304 4.13 -24.79 -23.44
C ASP A 304 2.61 -24.61 -23.20
N LEU A 305 2.23 -24.21 -21.98
CA LEU A 305 0.83 -23.96 -21.64
C LEU A 305 0.26 -22.75 -22.40
N SER A 306 -0.98 -22.87 -22.88
CA SER A 306 -1.72 -21.73 -23.41
C SER A 306 -2.15 -20.77 -22.30
N ASP A 307 -2.49 -19.53 -22.67
CA ASP A 307 -3.02 -18.53 -21.75
C ASP A 307 -4.23 -19.06 -20.96
N GLU A 308 -5.15 -19.76 -21.62
CA GLU A 308 -6.32 -20.35 -20.98
C GLU A 308 -5.95 -21.42 -19.94
N GLN A 309 -4.98 -22.27 -20.26
CA GLN A 309 -4.50 -23.31 -19.35
C GLN A 309 -3.79 -22.71 -18.13
N ILE A 310 -2.98 -21.66 -18.33
CA ILE A 310 -2.35 -20.90 -17.24
C ILE A 310 -3.42 -20.33 -16.32
N LEU A 311 -4.44 -19.66 -16.88
CA LEU A 311 -5.53 -19.06 -16.09
C LEU A 311 -6.35 -20.10 -15.34
N GLU A 312 -6.68 -21.23 -15.96
CA GLU A 312 -7.40 -22.33 -15.31
C GLU A 312 -6.63 -22.86 -14.11
N ARG A 313 -5.33 -23.11 -14.27
CA ARG A 313 -4.46 -23.58 -13.19
C ARG A 313 -4.30 -22.54 -12.07
N LEU A 314 -4.17 -21.25 -12.40
CA LEU A 314 -4.13 -20.18 -11.40
C LEU A 314 -5.44 -20.11 -10.60
N VAL A 315 -6.59 -20.24 -11.25
CA VAL A 315 -7.89 -20.23 -10.56
C VAL A 315 -8.02 -21.45 -9.63
N ALA A 316 -7.64 -22.63 -10.11
CA ALA A 316 -7.62 -23.84 -9.29
C ALA A 316 -6.69 -23.69 -8.07
N LEU A 317 -5.46 -23.24 -8.29
CA LEU A 317 -4.49 -23.03 -7.21
C LEU A 317 -4.98 -21.96 -6.22
N ASN A 318 -5.61 -20.89 -6.68
CA ASN A 318 -6.17 -19.89 -5.79
C ASN A 318 -7.32 -20.45 -4.93
N ALA A 319 -8.15 -21.35 -5.46
CA ALA A 319 -9.17 -22.05 -4.68
C ALA A 319 -8.53 -22.97 -3.63
N GLU A 320 -7.47 -23.69 -3.98
CA GLU A 320 -6.67 -24.48 -3.04
C GLU A 320 -6.08 -23.60 -1.93
N ARG A 321 -5.46 -22.46 -2.27
CA ARG A 321 -4.92 -21.51 -1.27
C ARG A 321 -6.00 -20.96 -0.35
N ALA A 322 -7.18 -20.64 -0.88
CA ALA A 322 -8.29 -20.20 -0.05
C ALA A 322 -8.76 -21.30 0.92
N ALA A 323 -8.74 -22.58 0.52
CA ALA A 323 -9.05 -23.70 1.38
C ALA A 323 -7.96 -23.95 2.45
N GLU A 324 -6.68 -23.85 2.07
CA GLU A 324 -5.54 -23.91 3.01
C GLU A 324 -5.65 -22.80 4.07
N GLU A 325 -5.90 -21.56 3.65
CA GLU A 325 -6.08 -20.42 4.55
C GLU A 325 -7.27 -20.62 5.50
N ALA A 326 -8.39 -21.14 5.01
CA ALA A 326 -9.55 -21.48 5.83
C ALA A 326 -9.25 -22.58 6.86
N ALA A 327 -8.34 -23.51 6.53
CA ALA A 327 -7.82 -24.52 7.45
C ALA A 327 -6.71 -23.99 8.38
N GLY A 328 -6.32 -22.71 8.25
CA GLY A 328 -5.29 -22.07 9.07
C GLY A 328 -3.86 -22.20 8.53
N HIS A 329 -3.68 -22.79 7.35
CA HIS A 329 -2.41 -22.91 6.65
C HIS A 329 -2.22 -21.71 5.70
N VAL A 330 -1.52 -20.67 6.17
CA VAL A 330 -1.25 -19.47 5.37
C VAL A 330 0.18 -19.51 4.82
N ARG A 331 0.32 -19.43 3.49
CA ARG A 331 1.62 -19.30 2.82
C ARG A 331 2.07 -17.82 2.81
N TRP A 332 2.83 -17.43 3.82
CA TRP A 332 3.30 -16.05 3.99
C TRP A 332 4.47 -15.70 3.06
N LEU A 333 4.36 -14.58 2.33
CA LEU A 333 5.47 -14.04 1.52
C LEU A 333 6.55 -13.35 2.36
N ARG A 334 6.16 -12.80 3.52
CA ARG A 334 7.07 -12.23 4.53
C ARG A 334 6.70 -12.74 5.92
N PRO A 335 7.04 -14.00 6.25
CA PRO A 335 6.69 -14.62 7.53
C PRO A 335 7.04 -13.74 8.75
N ASN A 336 8.26 -13.17 8.78
CA ASN A 336 8.74 -12.33 9.87
C ASN A 336 7.93 -11.05 10.09
N TYR A 337 7.39 -10.46 9.01
CA TYR A 337 6.54 -9.27 9.10
C TYR A 337 5.08 -9.63 9.35
N GLN A 338 4.58 -10.67 8.67
CA GLN A 338 3.17 -10.99 8.59
C GLN A 338 2.67 -11.85 9.76
N ILE A 339 3.41 -12.89 10.18
CA ILE A 339 2.96 -13.80 11.24
C ILE A 339 2.67 -13.06 12.54
N PRO A 340 3.58 -12.20 13.08
CA PRO A 340 3.33 -11.49 14.33
C PRO A 340 2.11 -10.55 14.27
N ARG A 341 1.77 -10.04 13.08
CA ARG A 341 0.72 -9.04 12.86
C ARG A 341 -0.63 -9.66 12.51
N PHE A 342 -0.67 -10.77 11.79
CA PHE A 342 -1.88 -11.28 11.15
C PHE A 342 -2.25 -12.72 11.51
N ALA A 343 -1.32 -13.55 12.00
CA ALA A 343 -1.61 -14.97 12.24
C ALA A 343 -2.73 -15.21 13.28
N LYS A 344 -2.83 -14.35 14.30
CA LYS A 344 -3.90 -14.42 15.33
C LYS A 344 -5.29 -14.09 14.77
N THR A 345 -5.36 -13.33 13.68
CA THR A 345 -6.60 -12.93 13.01
C THR A 345 -6.99 -13.96 11.94
N ALA A 346 -6.02 -14.55 11.25
CA ALA A 346 -6.24 -15.58 10.23
C ALA A 346 -7.00 -16.81 10.76
N SER A 347 -6.72 -17.24 12.01
CA SER A 347 -7.44 -18.34 12.67
C SER A 347 -8.90 -18.02 13.04
N LYS A 348 -9.33 -16.75 13.01
CA LYS A 348 -10.69 -16.31 13.39
C LYS A 348 -11.54 -15.78 12.24
N THR A 349 -10.97 -15.59 11.05
CA THR A 349 -11.63 -14.88 9.94
C THR A 349 -11.68 -15.76 8.70
N SER A 350 -12.51 -16.80 8.76
CA SER A 350 -12.99 -17.48 7.56
C SER A 350 -13.80 -16.50 6.71
N GLY A 351 -13.24 -16.06 5.58
CA GLY A 351 -14.03 -15.50 4.47
C GLY A 351 -14.30 -14.00 4.45
N ALA A 352 -13.31 -13.15 4.72
CA ALA A 352 -13.27 -11.80 4.14
C ALA A 352 -11.83 -11.27 4.25
N LEU A 353 -11.25 -10.84 3.12
CA LEU A 353 -10.13 -9.90 3.15
C LEU A 353 -10.69 -8.57 3.68
N ASP A 354 -10.82 -8.48 5.00
CA ASP A 354 -11.11 -7.25 5.70
C ASP A 354 -9.86 -6.38 5.66
N LEU A 355 -9.81 -5.48 4.67
CA LEU A 355 -8.86 -4.37 4.63
C LEU A 355 -9.26 -3.28 5.63
N GLY A 356 -9.59 -3.69 6.85
CA GLY A 356 -9.75 -2.92 8.06
C GLY A 356 -11.09 -2.21 8.19
N ASP A 357 -11.88 -2.70 9.13
CA ASP A 357 -12.02 -2.02 10.41
C ASP A 357 -11.97 -3.04 11.55
N ASN A 358 -11.17 -2.77 12.60
CA ASN A 358 -11.12 -3.61 13.79
C ASN A 358 -12.51 -3.70 14.44
N VAL A 359 -13.28 -4.74 14.10
CA VAL A 359 -14.50 -5.11 14.83
C VAL A 359 -14.12 -6.18 15.84
N VAL A 360 -13.83 -5.73 17.06
CA VAL A 360 -13.72 -6.62 18.22
C VAL A 360 -15.08 -7.30 18.42
N ALA A 361 -15.09 -8.64 18.40
CA ALA A 361 -16.28 -9.44 18.63
C ALA A 361 -16.99 -9.00 19.93
N PHE A 362 -18.29 -8.72 19.82
CA PHE A 362 -19.10 -8.22 20.93
C PHE A 362 -19.46 -9.36 21.88
N ASP A 363 -18.92 -9.34 23.10
CA ASP A 363 -19.50 -10.09 24.21
C ASP A 363 -20.86 -9.45 24.57
N ARG A 364 -21.94 -10.23 24.49
CA ARG A 364 -23.32 -9.77 24.77
C ARG A 364 -23.59 -9.56 26.26
N SER A 365 -22.68 -9.98 27.14
CA SER A 365 -22.82 -9.88 28.60
C SER A 365 -22.26 -8.58 29.20
N LEU A 366 -21.50 -7.79 28.42
CA LEU A 366 -20.87 -6.56 28.90
C LEU A 366 -21.84 -5.35 28.89
N PRO A 367 -21.75 -4.44 29.88
CA PRO A 367 -22.55 -3.23 29.92
C PRO A 367 -22.24 -2.29 28.76
N VAL A 368 -23.22 -1.52 28.29
CA VAL A 368 -23.03 -0.51 27.24
C VAL A 368 -22.41 0.75 27.86
N PHE A 369 -21.40 1.33 27.21
CA PHE A 369 -20.84 2.61 27.65
C PHE A 369 -21.82 3.76 27.32
N PRO A 370 -22.27 4.56 28.31
CA PRO A 370 -23.26 5.61 28.09
C PRO A 370 -22.85 6.65 27.05
N LYS A 371 -23.82 7.15 26.28
CA LYS A 371 -23.60 8.25 25.33
C LYS A 371 -23.57 9.61 26.04
N ASP A 372 -24.39 9.79 27.07
CA ASP A 372 -24.39 10.99 27.89
C ASP A 372 -23.09 11.10 28.70
N LYS A 373 -22.49 12.29 28.74
CA LYS A 373 -21.28 12.59 29.52
C LYS A 373 -21.55 12.61 31.02
N SER A 374 -22.78 12.94 31.44
CA SER A 374 -23.16 12.96 32.85
C SER A 374 -23.16 11.56 33.49
N GLU A 375 -23.48 10.52 32.70
CA GLU A 375 -23.64 9.13 33.15
C GLU A 375 -22.34 8.30 33.10
N GLN A 376 -21.34 8.74 32.33
CA GLN A 376 -20.07 8.03 32.13
C GLN A 376 -19.27 7.80 33.42
N PRO A 377 -19.14 8.78 34.34
CA PRO A 377 -18.45 8.58 35.62
C PRO A 377 -19.08 7.48 36.47
N LEU A 378 -20.42 7.42 36.55
CA LEU A 378 -21.13 6.39 37.32
C LEU A 378 -20.94 5.00 36.71
N ALA A 379 -20.99 4.88 35.39
CA ALA A 379 -20.76 3.62 34.71
C ALA A 379 -19.33 3.08 34.94
N ILE A 380 -18.31 3.94 34.90
CA ILE A 380 -16.91 3.57 35.16
C ILE A 380 -16.70 3.15 36.62
N ARG A 381 -17.33 3.87 37.55
CA ARG A 381 -17.31 3.52 38.97
C ARG A 381 -17.90 2.13 39.21
N ALA A 382 -19.05 1.82 38.62
CA ALA A 382 -19.68 0.50 38.75
C ALA A 382 -18.78 -0.64 38.22
N VAL A 383 -18.02 -0.41 37.14
CA VAL A 383 -17.03 -1.37 36.62
C VAL A 383 -15.91 -1.59 37.62
N LEU A 384 -15.34 -0.52 38.18
CA LEU A 384 -14.28 -0.61 39.18
C LEU A 384 -14.75 -1.32 40.46
N GLU A 385 -15.94 -1.00 40.95
CA GLU A 385 -16.55 -1.64 42.13
C GLU A 385 -16.82 -3.13 41.89
N ARG A 386 -17.42 -3.48 40.74
CA ARG A 386 -17.69 -4.88 40.37
C ARG A 386 -16.41 -5.70 40.19
N SER A 387 -15.33 -5.08 39.70
CA SER A 387 -14.05 -5.77 39.48
C SER A 387 -13.33 -6.12 40.79
N GLY A 388 -13.58 -5.36 41.86
CA GLY A 388 -12.92 -5.52 43.16
C GLY A 388 -11.40 -5.32 43.16
N ARG A 389 -10.80 -4.90 42.02
CA ARG A 389 -9.35 -4.75 41.84
C ARG A 389 -9.00 -3.39 41.21
N ALA A 390 -7.73 -3.01 41.31
CA ALA A 390 -7.23 -1.87 40.57
C ALA A 390 -7.17 -2.18 39.06
N MET A 391 -7.61 -1.23 38.24
CA MET A 391 -7.64 -1.36 36.78
C MET A 391 -7.05 -0.12 36.11
N ASP A 392 -6.37 -0.29 34.98
CA ASP A 392 -5.97 0.84 34.12
C ASP A 392 -7.12 1.29 33.19
N ALA A 393 -6.95 2.44 32.53
CA ALA A 393 -7.98 3.00 31.66
C ALA A 393 -8.34 2.11 30.46
N ILE A 394 -7.40 1.31 29.95
CA ILE A 394 -7.61 0.38 28.83
C ILE A 394 -8.42 -0.83 29.30
N GLU A 395 -8.10 -1.37 30.47
CA GLU A 395 -8.84 -2.46 31.11
C GLU A 395 -10.29 -2.04 31.40
N ILE A 396 -10.50 -0.83 31.93
CA ILE A 396 -11.84 -0.28 32.18
C ILE A 396 -12.59 -0.08 30.86
N ALA A 397 -11.92 0.46 29.83
CA ALA A 397 -12.53 0.62 28.52
C ALA A 397 -12.94 -0.71 27.89
N ARG A 398 -12.17 -1.79 28.11
CA ARG A 398 -12.51 -3.14 27.62
C ARG A 398 -13.64 -3.82 28.38
N ALA A 399 -14.02 -3.32 29.56
CA ALA A 399 -15.14 -3.85 30.34
C ALA A 399 -16.52 -3.42 29.81
N PHE A 400 -16.58 -2.59 28.76
CA PHE A 400 -17.82 -2.18 28.11
C PHE A 400 -18.00 -2.83 26.73
N LYS A 401 -19.25 -3.03 26.32
CA LYS A 401 -19.62 -3.52 25.00
C LYS A 401 -19.07 -2.60 23.91
N ALA A 402 -18.38 -3.16 22.91
CA ALA A 402 -17.68 -2.39 21.87
C ALA A 402 -16.59 -1.44 22.40
N GLY A 403 -16.13 -1.69 23.62
CA GLY A 403 -15.15 -0.87 24.32
C GLY A 403 -13.71 -1.09 23.85
N GLY A 404 -12.77 -0.44 24.51
CA GLY A 404 -11.34 -0.40 24.14
C GLY A 404 -10.89 0.98 23.67
N LYS A 405 -9.89 1.03 22.77
CA LYS A 405 -9.20 2.28 22.38
C LYS A 405 -10.13 3.42 21.91
N ARG A 406 -11.30 3.08 21.35
CA ARG A 406 -12.27 4.08 20.85
C ARG A 406 -12.90 4.91 21.97
N ILE A 407 -13.14 4.31 23.14
CA ILE A 407 -13.76 4.99 24.28
C ILE A 407 -12.75 5.35 25.37
N GLU A 408 -11.51 4.85 25.27
CA GLU A 408 -10.42 5.11 26.21
C GLU A 408 -10.22 6.61 26.54
N PRO A 409 -10.22 7.56 25.57
CA PRO A 409 -10.10 8.98 25.92
C PRO A 409 -11.25 9.50 26.79
N ARG A 410 -12.47 8.99 26.57
CA ARG A 410 -13.66 9.35 27.36
C ARG A 410 -13.63 8.71 28.74
N VAL A 411 -13.10 7.49 28.84
CA VAL A 411 -12.86 6.80 30.11
C VAL A 411 -11.82 7.57 30.93
N ILE A 412 -10.70 7.98 30.32
CA ILE A 412 -9.67 8.81 30.98
C ILE A 412 -10.28 10.13 31.49
N GLN A 413 -11.06 10.83 30.67
CA GLN A 413 -11.70 12.09 31.07
C GLN A 413 -12.62 11.90 32.28
N ALA A 414 -13.42 10.83 32.29
CA ALA A 414 -14.31 10.53 33.41
C ALA A 414 -13.57 10.03 34.66
N LEU A 415 -12.46 9.30 34.52
CA LEU A 415 -11.59 8.92 35.64
C LEU A 415 -10.99 10.14 36.34
N TYR A 416 -10.54 11.16 35.60
CA TYR A 416 -10.08 12.41 36.20
C TYR A 416 -11.19 13.12 36.99
N THR A 417 -12.42 13.11 36.48
CA THR A 417 -13.58 13.63 37.20
C THR A 417 -13.81 12.86 38.50
N LEU A 418 -13.78 11.52 38.47
CA LEU A 418 -13.97 10.67 39.65
C LEU A 418 -12.87 10.85 40.71
N VAL A 419 -11.61 11.00 40.29
CA VAL A 419 -10.47 11.30 41.18
C VAL A 419 -10.66 12.68 41.81
N ARG A 420 -11.04 13.69 41.03
CA ARG A 420 -11.25 15.06 41.52
C ARG A 420 -12.32 15.15 42.59
N TYR A 421 -13.38 14.34 42.47
CA TYR A 421 -14.45 14.26 43.49
C TYR A 421 -14.18 13.22 44.59
N GLY A 422 -13.00 12.57 44.60
CA GLY A 422 -12.59 11.65 45.66
C GLY A 422 -13.36 10.34 45.70
N TRP A 423 -13.96 9.92 44.58
CA TRP A 423 -14.76 8.69 44.49
C TRP A 423 -13.93 7.45 44.14
N ILE A 424 -12.74 7.64 43.57
CA ILE A 424 -11.77 6.58 43.28
C ILE A 424 -10.36 7.05 43.67
N THR A 425 -9.45 6.11 43.89
CA THR A 425 -8.05 6.40 44.24
C THR A 425 -7.13 6.08 43.06
N PRO A 426 -6.32 7.04 42.57
CA PRO A 426 -5.25 6.75 41.64
C PRO A 426 -4.08 6.09 42.38
N LEU A 427 -3.47 5.08 41.77
CA LEU A 427 -2.28 4.39 42.27
C LEU A 427 -1.03 4.88 41.53
N SER A 428 0.14 4.71 42.13
CA SER A 428 1.43 5.15 41.58
C SER A 428 1.84 4.44 40.28
N ASP A 429 1.21 3.32 39.96
CA ASP A 429 1.45 2.53 38.75
C ASP A 429 0.49 2.87 37.59
N GLY A 430 -0.29 3.94 37.72
CA GLY A 430 -1.23 4.39 36.69
C GLY A 430 -2.58 3.67 36.68
N ARG A 431 -2.85 2.82 37.67
CA ARG A 431 -4.17 2.16 37.85
C ARG A 431 -5.08 2.93 38.79
N PHE A 432 -6.37 2.62 38.73
CA PHE A 432 -7.41 3.23 39.55
C PHE A 432 -8.13 2.16 40.35
N ALA A 433 -8.40 2.43 41.63
CA ALA A 433 -9.14 1.54 42.52
C ALA A 433 -10.42 2.23 43.03
N ALA A 434 -11.51 1.48 43.11
CA ALA A 434 -12.71 1.93 43.80
C ALA A 434 -12.40 2.12 45.29
N ARG A 435 -12.95 3.18 45.90
CA ARG A 435 -12.82 3.40 47.33
C ARG A 435 -13.66 2.36 48.05
N ARG A 436 -13.04 1.47 48.85
CA ARG A 436 -13.79 0.59 49.77
C ARG A 436 -14.46 1.47 50.83
N ALA A 437 -15.77 1.32 51.00
CA ALA A 437 -16.44 1.83 52.18
C ALA A 437 -15.81 1.14 53.41
N ALA A 438 -15.43 1.94 54.41
CA ALA A 438 -15.08 1.43 55.74
C ALA A 438 -16.35 1.01 56.47
#